data_AF-A0A7S6M550-F1
#
_entry.id   AF-A0A7S6M550-F1
#
_cell.length_a   1.000
_cell.length_b   1.000
_cell.length_c   1.000
_cell.angle_alpha   90.00
_cell.angle_beta   90.00
_cell.angle_gamma   90.00
#
_symmetry.space_group_name_H-M   'P 1'
#
loop_
_entity.id
_entity.type
_entity.pdbx_description
1 polymer ?
#
loop_
_entity_poly.entity_id
_entity_poly.type
_entity_poly.pdbx_seq_one_letter_code
_entity_poly.pdbx_strand_id
1 'polypeptide(L)'
;MKRWNQFSRCAAVVGALAATGTMPLFAQTNFQTTESRQYIAIGTGPENIFLVRPGVGPAVSVSGYELGANRAPVPSSSDFLTNGSSGGPSLLFNVPSIPLAALPVFVGNCNNGNIAITHPAGVFTLSETGIYGNLGIRTAQPAQAADIGVGNSFYNDPNGYPNTFTSTGPTNPGVNNNTGGFGTFVPAQAASPLAAIAQPVAAGVTGNTNFTALLAEIAAARSTINTLPQTAVMNVPSGVQSTDRTILLNPGRNVIDIVTNGNDLLFDTMTLLVDGPPGAYAIFRVPADIKMGISNSNLLIGTGGMDINSVLFYSIRPDNSSHFEISNSIINGFAFWSLGEEGASIVVSQAQGCAQFVADKISIDGSRLCNCGFAPAIVAAPVRGDANCDGVFNNFDIDPFILRLTNPAAYAAAYPGCPAATTDINGDGVVNNFDIDPFVNCVTSGGCP
;
A
#
# COMPACT_ATOMS: atom_id res chain seq x y z
N MET A 1 -48.36 66.18 42.35
CA MET A 1 -49.64 65.49 42.09
C MET A 1 -49.37 64.02 41.83
N LYS A 2 -50.11 63.14 42.53
CA LYS A 2 -50.47 61.72 42.28
C LYS A 2 -49.81 60.98 41.10
N ARG A 3 -49.09 59.87 41.39
CA ARG A 3 -49.46 58.43 41.16
C ARG A 3 -49.35 57.97 39.69
N TRP A 4 -48.36 57.14 39.32
CA TRP A 4 -48.25 55.66 39.45
C TRP A 4 -48.78 54.91 38.21
N ASN A 5 -47.89 54.14 37.56
CA ASN A 5 -48.04 52.74 37.07
C ASN A 5 -47.16 52.52 35.82
N GLN A 6 -46.48 51.39 35.59
CA GLN A 6 -46.10 50.21 36.36
C GLN A 6 -45.21 49.35 35.41
N PHE A 7 -44.16 48.71 35.96
CA PHE A 7 -43.61 47.38 35.59
C PHE A 7 -42.87 47.23 34.24
N SER A 8 -41.70 46.60 34.10
CA SER A 8 -40.74 45.88 34.96
C SER A 8 -39.37 45.95 34.23
N ARG A 9 -38.24 46.28 34.88
CA ARG A 9 -37.28 45.36 35.55
C ARG A 9 -36.96 44.08 34.74
N CYS A 10 -35.73 43.63 34.55
CA CYS A 10 -34.41 44.00 35.08
C CYS A 10 -33.32 43.19 34.34
N ALA A 11 -32.12 43.76 34.29
CA ALA A 11 -30.78 43.15 34.39
C ALA A 11 -30.41 41.96 33.47
N ALA A 12 -29.43 42.04 32.57
CA ALA A 12 -28.02 42.42 32.66
C ALA A 12 -27.10 41.35 33.31
N VAL A 13 -26.09 41.00 32.51
CA VAL A 13 -24.70 40.57 32.80
C VAL A 13 -24.44 39.12 33.28
N VAL A 14 -23.63 38.41 32.48
CA VAL A 14 -22.28 37.84 32.74
C VAL A 14 -22.13 36.54 31.94
N GLY A 15 -21.03 36.43 31.21
CA GLY A 15 -20.82 35.42 30.17
C GLY A 15 -20.51 34.00 30.63
N ALA A 16 -20.44 33.13 29.63
CA ALA A 16 -19.63 31.92 29.62
C ALA A 16 -19.29 31.61 28.16
N LEU A 17 -17.99 31.57 27.86
CA LEU A 17 -17.44 30.93 26.68
C LEU A 17 -17.83 29.45 26.76
N ALA A 18 -18.76 29.00 25.94
CA ALA A 18 -18.96 27.58 25.66
C ALA A 18 -18.34 27.31 24.30
N ALA A 19 -17.08 26.89 24.30
CA ALA A 19 -16.51 26.18 23.17
C ALA A 19 -17.25 24.85 23.06
N THR A 20 -18.31 24.81 22.26
CA THR A 20 -18.89 23.55 21.78
C THR A 20 -17.92 22.97 20.75
N GLY A 21 -16.81 22.44 21.23
CA GLY A 21 -15.93 21.58 20.48
C GLY A 21 -16.61 20.22 20.33
N THR A 22 -17.56 20.12 19.40
CA THR A 22 -17.84 18.83 18.79
C THR A 22 -16.55 18.43 18.09
N MET A 23 -15.76 17.56 18.72
CA MET A 23 -14.71 16.82 18.05
C MET A 23 -15.34 16.24 16.78
N PRO A 24 -14.83 16.54 15.57
CA PRO A 24 -15.41 15.96 14.37
C PRO A 24 -15.29 14.44 14.52
N LEU A 25 -16.45 13.78 14.58
CA LEU A 25 -16.56 12.35 14.34
C LEU A 25 -15.62 12.03 13.19
N PHE A 26 -14.61 11.18 13.41
CA PHE A 26 -13.60 10.88 12.40
C PHE A 26 -14.31 10.51 11.09
N ALA A 27 -14.37 11.44 10.16
CA ALA A 27 -14.88 11.19 8.83
C ALA A 27 -13.87 10.25 8.18
N GLN A 28 -14.14 8.96 8.34
CA GLN A 28 -13.58 7.86 7.58
C GLN A 28 -13.83 8.19 6.10
N THR A 29 -12.87 8.85 5.47
CA THR A 29 -12.72 8.74 4.03
C THR A 29 -12.26 7.30 3.82
N ASN A 30 -13.20 6.36 3.75
CA ASN A 30 -12.91 4.97 3.49
C ASN A 30 -12.26 4.93 2.11
N PHE A 31 -10.92 4.85 2.07
CA PHE A 31 -10.21 4.45 0.88
C PHE A 31 -10.69 3.05 0.55
N GLN A 32 -11.64 2.96 -0.39
CA GLN A 32 -12.07 1.69 -0.93
C GLN A 32 -10.91 1.22 -1.79
N THR A 33 -10.13 0.26 -1.28
CA THR A 33 -9.01 -0.35 -2.01
C THR A 33 -9.26 -1.84 -2.24
N THR A 34 -10.54 -2.22 -2.33
CA THR A 34 -10.98 -3.62 -2.47
C THR A 34 -10.41 -4.24 -3.72
N GLU A 35 -10.50 -3.53 -4.84
CA GLU A 35 -9.99 -3.95 -6.14
C GLU A 35 -8.51 -3.63 -6.28
N SER A 36 -8.11 -2.39 -5.97
CA SER A 36 -6.74 -1.93 -6.23
C SER A 36 -5.69 -2.74 -5.45
N ARG A 37 -5.96 -3.15 -4.21
CA ARG A 37 -5.01 -3.93 -3.39
C ARG A 37 -4.67 -5.32 -3.97
N GLN A 38 -5.43 -5.81 -4.93
CA GLN A 38 -5.21 -7.14 -5.52
C GLN A 38 -4.01 -7.17 -6.48
N TYR A 39 -3.55 -6.00 -6.96
CA TYR A 39 -2.56 -5.89 -8.02
C TYR A 39 -1.28 -5.22 -7.54
N ILE A 40 -0.13 -5.81 -7.89
CA ILE A 40 1.18 -5.18 -7.68
C ILE A 40 1.42 -4.02 -8.65
N ALA A 41 0.90 -4.14 -9.88
CA ALA A 41 1.04 -3.13 -10.91
C ALA A 41 -0.31 -2.89 -11.61
N ILE A 42 -0.71 -1.63 -11.69
CA ILE A 42 -1.92 -1.18 -12.38
C ILE A 42 -1.51 -0.15 -13.43
N GLY A 43 -1.46 -0.58 -14.69
CA GLY A 43 -1.23 0.27 -15.86
C GLY A 43 -2.53 0.88 -16.36
N THR A 44 -2.60 2.21 -16.40
CA THR A 44 -3.80 2.98 -16.79
C THR A 44 -3.71 3.65 -18.16
N GLY A 45 -2.54 3.63 -18.80
CA GLY A 45 -2.28 4.33 -20.06
C GLY A 45 -2.43 3.45 -21.31
N PRO A 46 -2.59 4.05 -22.50
CA PRO A 46 -2.51 3.36 -23.78
C PRO A 46 -1.08 2.94 -24.14
N GLU A 47 -0.94 1.99 -25.08
CA GLU A 47 0.30 1.81 -25.86
C GLU A 47 0.57 3.08 -26.67
N ASN A 48 1.84 3.50 -26.76
CA ASN A 48 2.17 4.64 -27.58
C ASN A 48 2.06 4.32 -29.07
N ILE A 49 1.33 5.17 -29.78
CA ILE A 49 1.37 5.21 -31.23
C ILE A 49 2.57 6.10 -31.62
N PHE A 50 3.65 5.46 -32.09
CA PHE A 50 4.96 6.05 -32.46
C PHE A 50 4.87 7.32 -33.34
N LEU A 51 3.76 7.52 -34.05
CA LEU A 51 3.56 8.63 -34.99
C LEU A 51 2.83 9.86 -34.43
N VAL A 52 2.19 9.76 -33.25
CA VAL A 52 1.28 10.83 -32.76
C VAL A 52 1.75 11.45 -31.45
N ARG A 53 2.42 10.69 -30.58
CA ARG A 53 2.95 11.20 -29.30
C ARG A 53 4.26 10.48 -28.91
N PRO A 54 5.42 11.14 -28.99
CA PRO A 54 6.66 10.55 -28.52
C PRO A 54 6.66 10.52 -26.98
N GLY A 55 6.54 9.33 -26.39
CA GLY A 55 6.86 9.11 -24.99
C GLY A 55 6.54 7.70 -24.48
N VAL A 56 7.57 6.94 -24.12
CA VAL A 56 7.63 5.79 -23.18
C VAL A 56 6.62 4.62 -23.29
N GLY A 57 6.92 3.62 -24.12
CA GLY A 57 6.65 2.20 -23.86
C GLY A 57 5.20 1.66 -23.70
N PRO A 58 5.07 0.38 -23.30
CA PRO A 58 3.81 -0.27 -22.95
C PRO A 58 3.28 0.21 -21.58
N ALA A 59 2.00 -0.08 -21.28
CA ALA A 59 1.38 0.29 -20.01
C ALA A 59 2.07 -0.41 -18.82
N VAL A 60 2.48 -1.66 -19.00
CA VAL A 60 3.35 -2.37 -18.05
C VAL A 60 4.44 -3.12 -18.81
N SER A 61 5.70 -2.82 -18.49
CA SER A 61 6.88 -3.57 -18.94
C SER A 61 7.53 -4.22 -17.75
N VAL A 62 7.75 -5.54 -17.81
CA VAL A 62 8.53 -6.26 -16.80
C VAL A 62 9.62 -7.04 -17.50
N SER A 63 10.85 -6.88 -17.04
CA SER A 63 12.00 -7.66 -17.49
C SER A 63 12.82 -8.17 -16.33
N GLY A 64 13.25 -9.43 -16.42
CA GLY A 64 14.09 -10.07 -15.42
C GLY A 64 13.37 -10.43 -14.12
N TYR A 65 13.83 -11.53 -13.53
CA TYR A 65 13.44 -12.03 -12.20
C TYR A 65 11.95 -12.31 -12.03
N GLU A 66 11.30 -11.78 -10.99
CA GLU A 66 10.06 -12.37 -10.45
C GLU A 66 9.10 -11.31 -9.88
N LEU A 67 7.80 -11.43 -10.17
CA LEU A 67 6.73 -10.72 -9.46
C LEU A 67 5.87 -11.70 -8.69
N GLY A 68 5.46 -11.31 -7.49
CA GLY A 68 4.77 -12.18 -6.54
C GLY A 68 5.69 -13.16 -5.82
N ALA A 69 7.01 -13.03 -5.96
CA ALA A 69 8.00 -13.75 -5.20
C ALA A 69 9.21 -12.85 -4.88
N ASN A 70 9.84 -13.10 -3.73
CA ASN A 70 11.06 -12.47 -3.26
C ASN A 70 12.14 -13.52 -2.89
N ARG A 71 12.13 -14.68 -3.55
CA ARG A 71 13.18 -15.70 -3.47
C ARG A 71 13.07 -16.61 -4.70
N ALA A 72 14.16 -16.73 -5.46
CA ALA A 72 14.27 -17.75 -6.50
C ALA A 72 14.04 -19.13 -5.87
N PRO A 73 13.11 -19.94 -6.39
CA PRO A 73 12.79 -21.22 -5.75
C PRO A 73 13.75 -22.38 -6.14
N VAL A 74 15.06 -22.09 -6.20
CA VAL A 74 16.16 -23.07 -6.38
C VAL A 74 17.05 -23.00 -5.13
N PRO A 75 17.70 -24.10 -4.65
CA PRO A 75 18.49 -24.07 -3.42
C PRO A 75 19.80 -23.29 -3.63
N SER A 76 19.73 -21.97 -3.70
CA SER A 76 20.86 -21.14 -3.35
C SER A 76 20.87 -21.05 -1.82
N SER A 77 21.96 -21.53 -1.24
CA SER A 77 22.32 -21.32 0.17
C SER A 77 22.76 -19.88 0.44
N SER A 78 22.68 -19.00 -0.56
CA SER A 78 22.99 -17.58 -0.45
C SER A 78 21.78 -16.80 0.06
N ASP A 79 22.00 -16.21 1.23
CA ASP A 79 21.11 -15.31 1.95
C ASP A 79 20.73 -14.09 1.10
N PHE A 80 19.60 -13.45 1.44
CA PHE A 80 19.04 -12.20 0.92
C PHE A 80 20.08 -11.07 0.76
N LEU A 81 21.22 -11.18 1.45
CA LEU A 81 22.33 -10.21 1.47
C LEU A 81 23.72 -10.83 1.27
N THR A 82 23.87 -12.12 0.90
CA THR A 82 25.23 -12.69 0.73
C THR A 82 25.47 -13.14 -0.70
N ASN A 83 26.57 -12.65 -1.27
CA ASN A 83 27.08 -13.00 -2.59
C ASN A 83 26.85 -14.49 -2.93
N GLY A 84 26.01 -14.76 -3.92
CA GLY A 84 25.87 -16.12 -4.43
C GLY A 84 24.88 -16.23 -5.57
N SER A 85 25.42 -16.18 -6.79
CA SER A 85 25.00 -16.94 -7.97
C SER A 85 23.61 -17.60 -7.92
N SER A 86 22.55 -16.85 -8.22
CA SER A 86 21.52 -17.22 -9.23
C SER A 86 20.34 -16.24 -9.19
N GLY A 87 20.46 -15.19 -10.02
CA GLY A 87 19.30 -14.56 -10.66
C GLY A 87 18.43 -13.64 -9.81
N GLY A 88 18.99 -12.82 -8.91
CA GLY A 88 18.29 -11.73 -8.23
C GLY A 88 19.11 -10.44 -8.22
N PRO A 89 18.49 -9.28 -7.92
CA PRO A 89 19.22 -8.01 -7.93
C PRO A 89 20.32 -8.07 -6.86
N SER A 90 21.57 -7.83 -7.26
CA SER A 90 22.70 -7.79 -6.32
C SER A 90 22.67 -6.49 -5.54
N LEU A 91 21.90 -6.47 -4.44
CA LEU A 91 21.78 -5.30 -3.58
C LEU A 91 22.85 -5.25 -2.48
N LEU A 92 23.63 -6.31 -2.35
CA LEU A 92 24.76 -6.34 -1.43
C LEU A 92 25.76 -5.21 -1.78
N PHE A 93 26.09 -4.40 -0.76
CA PHE A 93 26.90 -3.18 -0.84
C PHE A 93 26.30 -2.00 -1.60
N ASN A 94 25.17 -2.18 -2.29
CA ASN A 94 24.47 -1.13 -3.00
C ASN A 94 23.39 -0.44 -2.15
N VAL A 95 22.96 -1.04 -1.04
CA VAL A 95 22.01 -0.43 -0.09
C VAL A 95 22.57 -0.40 1.34
N PRO A 96 22.10 0.52 2.19
CA PRO A 96 22.40 0.51 3.62
C PRO A 96 21.99 -0.79 4.31
N SER A 97 22.56 -1.05 5.49
CA SER A 97 22.12 -2.14 6.35
C SER A 97 20.67 -1.93 6.82
N ILE A 98 19.87 -2.99 6.87
CA ILE A 98 18.52 -2.94 7.41
C ILE A 98 18.58 -2.73 8.94
N PRO A 99 17.94 -1.68 9.49
CA PRO A 99 17.89 -1.46 10.93
C PRO A 99 17.10 -2.55 11.66
N LEU A 100 17.47 -2.87 12.91
CA LEU A 100 16.74 -3.83 13.75
C LEU A 100 15.29 -3.41 14.05
N ALA A 101 15.00 -2.11 13.98
CA ALA A 101 13.67 -1.56 14.19
C ALA A 101 12.75 -1.67 12.96
N ALA A 102 13.23 -2.24 11.85
CA ALA A 102 12.42 -2.50 10.66
C ALA A 102 11.75 -3.87 10.73
N LEU A 103 10.54 -3.96 10.19
CA LEU A 103 9.89 -5.24 9.94
C LEU A 103 10.76 -6.09 9.00
N PRO A 104 10.76 -7.43 9.18
CA PRO A 104 11.45 -8.32 8.26
C PRO A 104 10.98 -8.11 6.82
N VAL A 105 11.94 -8.05 5.89
CA VAL A 105 11.62 -8.10 4.47
C VAL A 105 11.20 -9.52 4.15
N PHE A 106 10.01 -9.69 3.59
CA PHE A 106 9.49 -11.02 3.26
C PHE A 106 10.42 -11.73 2.26
N VAL A 107 10.68 -13.01 2.48
CA VAL A 107 11.48 -13.87 1.58
C VAL A 107 10.69 -15.12 1.26
N GLY A 108 10.38 -15.36 -0.02
CA GLY A 108 9.60 -16.52 -0.47
C GLY A 108 8.66 -16.19 -1.63
N ASN A 109 7.68 -17.06 -1.88
CA ASN A 109 6.62 -16.81 -2.86
C ASN A 109 5.35 -16.29 -2.15
N CYS A 110 4.87 -15.11 -2.57
CA CYS A 110 3.66 -14.47 -2.06
C CYS A 110 2.40 -14.82 -2.85
N ASN A 111 2.54 -15.38 -4.06
CA ASN A 111 1.44 -15.71 -4.99
C ASN A 111 0.48 -14.53 -5.25
N ASN A 112 0.99 -13.30 -5.21
CA ASN A 112 0.20 -12.07 -5.30
C ASN A 112 0.73 -11.07 -6.35
N GLY A 113 1.56 -11.51 -7.30
CA GLY A 113 2.14 -10.71 -8.38
C GLY A 113 1.16 -10.38 -9.51
N ASN A 114 -0.08 -10.02 -9.19
CA ASN A 114 -1.11 -9.76 -10.22
C ASN A 114 -0.93 -8.40 -10.89
N ILE A 115 -1.22 -8.33 -12.19
CA ILE A 115 -1.10 -7.11 -12.98
C ILE A 115 -2.46 -6.75 -13.60
N ALA A 116 -2.83 -5.48 -13.56
CA ALA A 116 -4.00 -4.95 -14.25
C ALA A 116 -3.57 -3.98 -15.37
N ILE A 117 -4.06 -4.24 -16.59
CA ILE A 117 -3.93 -3.34 -17.74
C ILE A 117 -5.32 -2.80 -18.07
N THR A 118 -5.62 -1.63 -17.53
CA THR A 118 -7.00 -1.13 -17.44
C THR A 118 -7.43 -0.32 -18.66
N HIS A 119 -6.48 0.19 -19.43
CA HIS A 119 -6.77 0.95 -20.65
C HIS A 119 -7.15 0.01 -21.81
N PRO A 120 -8.21 0.29 -22.60
CA PRO A 120 -8.60 -0.53 -23.76
C PRO A 120 -7.55 -0.61 -24.88
N ALA A 121 -6.59 0.32 -24.90
CA ALA A 121 -5.43 0.28 -25.80
C ALA A 121 -4.12 0.02 -25.05
N GLY A 122 -4.17 -0.32 -23.76
CA GLY A 122 -2.99 -0.57 -22.95
C GLY A 122 -2.44 -1.96 -23.19
N VAL A 123 -1.15 -2.06 -23.46
CA VAL A 123 -0.45 -3.34 -23.67
C VAL A 123 0.55 -3.61 -22.55
N PHE A 124 0.97 -4.85 -22.43
CA PHE A 124 2.06 -5.26 -21.55
C PHE A 124 3.13 -6.03 -22.30
N THR A 125 4.34 -6.02 -21.77
CA THR A 125 5.45 -6.86 -22.22
C THR A 125 6.11 -7.52 -21.03
N LEU A 126 6.40 -8.81 -21.15
CA LEU A 126 7.21 -9.56 -20.19
C LEU A 126 8.42 -10.14 -20.89
N SER A 127 9.58 -10.09 -20.25
CA SER A 127 10.78 -10.74 -20.76
C SER A 127 11.62 -11.32 -19.63
N GLU A 128 11.84 -12.64 -19.65
CA GLU A 128 12.66 -13.31 -18.64
C GLU A 128 12.11 -13.10 -17.21
N THR A 129 10.78 -13.08 -17.09
CA THR A 129 10.08 -12.81 -15.83
C THR A 129 9.20 -13.98 -15.44
N GLY A 130 9.28 -14.37 -14.16
CA GLY A 130 8.31 -15.25 -13.50
C GLY A 130 7.19 -14.46 -12.84
N ILE A 131 5.93 -14.76 -13.16
CA ILE A 131 4.76 -14.17 -12.50
C ILE A 131 4.11 -15.20 -11.58
N TYR A 132 4.10 -14.93 -10.28
CA TYR A 132 3.44 -15.73 -9.25
C TYR A 132 2.23 -14.97 -8.72
N GLY A 133 1.05 -15.20 -9.30
CA GLY A 133 -0.17 -14.47 -8.96
C GLY A 133 -1.38 -15.38 -8.91
N ASN A 134 -2.29 -15.14 -7.97
CA ASN A 134 -3.56 -15.87 -7.90
C ASN A 134 -4.59 -15.41 -8.94
N LEU A 135 -4.49 -14.18 -9.46
CA LEU A 135 -5.34 -13.64 -10.54
C LEU A 135 -4.63 -13.60 -11.89
N GLY A 136 -3.29 -13.52 -11.88
CA GLY A 136 -2.45 -13.40 -13.08
C GLY A 136 -2.47 -11.99 -13.66
N ILE A 137 -2.49 -11.89 -14.99
CA ILE A 137 -2.60 -10.62 -15.71
C ILE A 137 -4.03 -10.43 -16.19
N ARG A 138 -4.62 -9.28 -15.89
CA ARG A 138 -5.95 -8.90 -16.32
C ARG A 138 -5.85 -7.73 -17.28
N THR A 139 -6.50 -7.82 -18.44
CA THR A 139 -6.42 -6.79 -19.48
C THR A 139 -7.81 -6.36 -19.91
N ALA A 140 -8.01 -5.07 -20.16
CA ALA A 140 -9.29 -4.51 -20.58
C ALA A 140 -9.63 -4.93 -22.02
N GLN A 141 -8.61 -5.04 -22.86
CA GLN A 141 -8.72 -5.55 -24.22
C GLN A 141 -8.51 -7.08 -24.27
N PRO A 142 -8.77 -7.75 -25.41
CA PRO A 142 -8.49 -9.17 -25.58
C PRO A 142 -7.03 -9.50 -25.24
N ALA A 143 -6.79 -10.64 -24.59
CA ALA A 143 -5.46 -11.02 -24.11
C ALA A 143 -4.42 -11.05 -25.24
N GLN A 144 -4.81 -11.52 -26.43
CA GLN A 144 -4.00 -11.53 -27.66
C GLN A 144 -3.50 -10.15 -28.07
N ALA A 145 -4.32 -9.12 -27.85
CA ALA A 145 -4.03 -7.75 -28.28
C ALA A 145 -3.28 -6.97 -27.20
N ALA A 146 -3.37 -7.42 -25.95
CA ALA A 146 -2.68 -6.78 -24.83
C ALA A 146 -1.23 -7.26 -24.66
N ASP A 147 -0.87 -8.47 -25.10
CA ASP A 147 0.48 -9.01 -24.97
C ASP A 147 1.31 -8.69 -26.22
N ILE A 148 2.31 -7.82 -26.07
CA ILE A 148 3.28 -7.50 -27.13
C ILE A 148 4.67 -8.07 -26.85
N GLY A 149 4.81 -8.87 -25.78
CA GLY A 149 6.08 -9.43 -25.36
C GLY A 149 6.57 -10.55 -26.29
N VAL A 150 7.90 -10.68 -26.37
CA VAL A 150 8.57 -11.74 -27.14
C VAL A 150 9.53 -12.58 -26.28
N GLY A 151 9.61 -12.28 -24.99
CA GLY A 151 10.57 -12.90 -24.08
C GLY A 151 10.04 -14.16 -23.41
N ASN A 152 10.98 -14.99 -22.94
CA ASN A 152 10.69 -16.23 -22.24
C ASN A 152 10.21 -15.92 -20.81
N SER A 153 8.90 -15.80 -20.63
CA SER A 153 8.27 -15.53 -19.33
C SER A 153 7.34 -16.68 -18.95
N PHE A 154 7.14 -16.90 -17.65
CA PHE A 154 6.31 -18.01 -17.15
C PHE A 154 5.32 -17.54 -16.07
N TYR A 155 4.26 -18.32 -15.90
CA TYR A 155 3.18 -18.04 -14.95
C TYR A 155 3.01 -19.20 -13.99
N ASN A 156 3.01 -18.91 -12.68
CA ASN A 156 2.68 -19.84 -11.61
C ASN A 156 3.27 -21.24 -11.82
N ASP A 157 4.58 -21.34 -12.11
CA ASP A 157 5.22 -22.64 -12.35
C ASP A 157 4.92 -23.57 -11.15
N PRO A 158 4.18 -24.67 -11.35
CA PRO A 158 3.80 -25.59 -10.27
C PRO A 158 5.00 -26.21 -9.57
N ASN A 159 6.14 -26.28 -10.27
CA ASN A 159 7.37 -26.82 -9.71
C ASN A 159 8.13 -25.80 -8.87
N GLY A 160 7.70 -24.53 -8.89
CA GLY A 160 8.42 -23.46 -8.23
C GLY A 160 9.87 -23.45 -8.69
N TYR A 161 10.13 -23.47 -9.99
CA TYR A 161 11.47 -23.22 -10.49
C TYR A 161 11.36 -22.05 -11.47
N PRO A 162 12.17 -20.99 -11.34
CA PRO A 162 12.46 -20.21 -12.52
C PRO A 162 13.22 -21.18 -13.42
N ASN A 163 12.64 -21.55 -14.55
CA ASN A 163 13.31 -22.34 -15.56
C ASN A 163 14.71 -21.78 -15.79
N THR A 164 15.72 -22.44 -15.23
CA THR A 164 17.12 -22.06 -15.40
C THR A 164 17.43 -22.22 -16.88
N PHE A 165 17.63 -21.10 -17.57
CA PHE A 165 18.03 -21.05 -18.95
C PHE A 165 19.36 -21.79 -19.14
N THR A 166 19.29 -23.04 -19.62
CA THR A 166 20.46 -23.68 -20.24
C THR A 166 20.23 -23.68 -21.75
N SER A 167 20.91 -22.75 -22.42
CA SER A 167 20.92 -22.63 -23.88
C SER A 167 21.79 -23.72 -24.52
N THR A 168 21.54 -25.01 -24.27
CA THR A 168 22.28 -26.09 -24.96
C THR A 168 21.49 -27.39 -25.04
N GLY A 169 20.77 -27.60 -26.15
CA GLY A 169 20.40 -28.95 -26.59
C GLY A 169 19.13 -29.06 -27.43
N PRO A 170 19.19 -29.56 -28.68
CA PRO A 170 18.03 -29.75 -29.56
C PRO A 170 17.08 -30.92 -29.16
N THR A 171 17.23 -31.50 -27.96
CA THR A 171 16.51 -32.71 -27.55
C THR A 171 15.68 -32.58 -26.28
N ASN A 172 15.32 -31.37 -25.86
CA ASN A 172 14.37 -31.18 -24.76
C ASN A 172 13.07 -30.53 -25.26
N PRO A 173 12.05 -31.30 -25.68
CA PRO A 173 10.82 -30.79 -26.29
C PRO A 173 9.81 -30.20 -25.27
N GLY A 174 10.25 -29.73 -24.10
CA GLY A 174 9.34 -29.36 -23.01
C GLY A 174 9.60 -28.02 -22.32
N VAL A 175 10.59 -27.24 -22.74
CA VAL A 175 10.78 -25.89 -22.20
C VAL A 175 10.02 -24.92 -23.09
N ASN A 176 8.97 -24.33 -22.51
CA ASN A 176 8.05 -23.38 -23.12
C ASN A 176 8.80 -22.17 -23.70
N ASN A 177 9.39 -22.33 -24.88
CA ASN A 177 9.39 -21.25 -25.84
C ASN A 177 7.93 -20.92 -26.06
N ASN A 178 7.54 -19.69 -25.71
CA ASN A 178 6.25 -19.12 -26.04
C ASN A 178 6.18 -18.89 -27.57
N THR A 179 6.47 -19.91 -28.38
CA THR A 179 6.28 -19.91 -29.83
C THR A 179 4.79 -20.00 -30.09
N GLY A 180 4.11 -18.87 -29.93
CA GLY A 180 2.86 -18.55 -30.63
C GLY A 180 1.58 -19.20 -30.14
N GLY A 181 1.50 -19.63 -28.88
CA GLY A 181 0.26 -20.20 -28.35
C GLY A 181 0.09 -19.85 -26.89
N PHE A 182 -0.94 -19.05 -26.59
CA PHE A 182 -1.53 -18.86 -25.27
C PHE A 182 -1.20 -20.02 -24.33
N GLY A 183 -0.62 -19.72 -23.16
CA GLY A 183 -0.75 -20.62 -22.01
C GLY A 183 -2.20 -21.07 -21.98
N THR A 184 -2.42 -22.37 -22.15
CA THR A 184 -3.71 -22.97 -22.49
C THR A 184 -4.86 -22.24 -21.82
N PHE A 185 -5.75 -21.64 -22.63
CA PHE A 185 -7.10 -21.31 -22.15
C PHE A 185 -7.61 -22.54 -21.42
N VAL A 186 -7.90 -22.41 -20.12
CA VAL A 186 -8.65 -23.43 -19.40
C VAL A 186 -10.12 -23.05 -19.57
N PRO A 187 -10.84 -23.56 -20.60
CA PRO A 187 -12.28 -23.53 -20.53
C PRO A 187 -12.66 -24.34 -19.29
N ALA A 188 -13.69 -23.91 -18.57
CA ALA A 188 -14.21 -24.61 -17.40
C ALA A 188 -14.48 -26.09 -17.75
N GLN A 189 -13.51 -26.97 -17.53
CA GLN A 189 -13.65 -28.41 -17.68
C GLN A 189 -13.53 -29.03 -16.29
N ALA A 190 -14.53 -29.86 -16.00
CA ALA A 190 -14.76 -30.52 -14.74
C ALA A 190 -13.49 -31.19 -14.18
N ALA A 191 -13.15 -30.82 -12.96
CA ALA A 191 -12.14 -31.50 -12.18
C ALA A 191 -12.48 -33.00 -12.08
N SER A 192 -11.50 -33.85 -12.42
CA SER A 192 -11.53 -35.26 -12.02
C SER A 192 -11.48 -35.37 -10.49
N PRO A 193 -12.27 -36.23 -9.83
CA PRO A 193 -12.51 -36.14 -8.38
C PRO A 193 -11.39 -36.68 -7.48
N LEU A 194 -10.26 -37.14 -8.02
CA LEU A 194 -9.27 -37.89 -7.24
C LEU A 194 -7.90 -37.22 -7.34
N ALA A 195 -7.51 -36.57 -6.23
CA ALA A 195 -6.28 -35.81 -5.97
C ALA A 195 -6.27 -34.30 -6.29
N ALA A 196 -7.40 -33.62 -6.00
CA ALA A 196 -7.40 -32.18 -5.76
C ALA A 196 -6.68 -31.87 -4.43
N ILE A 197 -5.34 -31.95 -4.42
CA ILE A 197 -4.57 -30.95 -3.67
C ILE A 197 -4.99 -29.63 -4.28
N ALA A 198 -5.44 -28.67 -3.47
CA ALA A 198 -5.98 -27.38 -3.89
C ALA A 198 -4.94 -26.53 -4.66
N GLN A 199 -4.60 -26.97 -5.87
CA GLN A 199 -3.78 -26.24 -6.82
C GLN A 199 -4.53 -24.96 -7.14
N PRO A 200 -3.92 -23.78 -6.92
CA PRO A 200 -4.56 -22.52 -7.29
C PRO A 200 -4.89 -22.57 -8.78
N VAL A 201 -6.11 -22.16 -9.12
CA VAL A 201 -6.59 -22.00 -10.50
C VAL A 201 -5.47 -21.32 -11.29
N ALA A 202 -4.97 -21.98 -12.34
CA ALA A 202 -3.80 -21.53 -13.08
C ALA A 202 -4.04 -20.09 -13.59
N ALA A 203 -3.47 -19.11 -12.90
CA ALA A 203 -3.64 -17.71 -13.25
C ALA A 203 -2.67 -17.39 -14.38
N GLY A 204 -3.22 -17.18 -15.58
CA GLY A 204 -2.51 -16.72 -16.78
C GLY A 204 -2.91 -15.30 -17.15
N VAL A 205 -3.12 -15.05 -18.44
CA VAL A 205 -3.61 -13.75 -18.94
C VAL A 205 -5.12 -13.85 -19.22
N THR A 206 -5.92 -12.98 -18.62
CA THR A 206 -7.37 -12.86 -18.91
C THR A 206 -7.68 -11.51 -19.52
N GLY A 207 -8.11 -11.51 -20.78
CA GLY A 207 -8.57 -10.31 -21.48
C GLY A 207 -10.06 -10.01 -21.28
N ASN A 208 -10.48 -8.85 -21.77
CA ASN A 208 -11.84 -8.33 -21.63
C ASN A 208 -12.31 -8.23 -20.17
N THR A 209 -11.38 -7.96 -19.25
CA THR A 209 -11.70 -7.80 -17.83
C THR A 209 -12.40 -6.45 -17.62
N ASN A 210 -13.51 -6.47 -16.89
CA ASN A 210 -14.23 -5.24 -16.52
C ASN A 210 -13.55 -4.57 -15.32
N PHE A 211 -12.89 -3.44 -15.56
CA PHE A 211 -12.22 -2.65 -14.52
C PHE A 211 -13.02 -1.47 -13.98
N THR A 212 -14.34 -1.44 -14.19
CA THR A 212 -15.19 -0.31 -13.75
C THR A 212 -15.03 -0.01 -12.26
N ALA A 213 -15.04 -1.03 -11.41
CA ALA A 213 -14.87 -0.86 -9.97
C ALA A 213 -13.46 -0.35 -9.62
N LEU A 214 -12.42 -0.97 -10.18
CA LEU A 214 -11.02 -0.54 -9.98
C LEU A 214 -10.77 0.91 -10.41
N LEU A 215 -11.25 1.30 -11.59
CA LEU A 215 -11.10 2.67 -12.10
C LEU A 215 -11.88 3.68 -11.25
N ALA A 216 -13.05 3.30 -10.75
CA ALA A 216 -13.81 4.13 -9.80
C ALA A 216 -13.06 4.31 -8.47
N GLU A 217 -12.44 3.25 -7.92
CA GLU A 217 -11.59 3.34 -6.73
C GLU A 217 -10.42 4.31 -6.93
N ILE A 218 -9.67 4.17 -8.02
CA ILE A 218 -8.52 5.02 -8.33
C ILE A 218 -8.95 6.48 -8.52
N ALA A 219 -10.04 6.72 -9.24
CA ALA A 219 -10.58 8.07 -9.46
C ALA A 219 -11.06 8.71 -8.13
N ALA A 220 -11.75 7.95 -7.29
CA ALA A 220 -12.20 8.41 -5.98
C ALA A 220 -11.01 8.73 -5.06
N ALA A 221 -9.98 7.89 -5.05
CA ALA A 221 -8.76 8.13 -4.29
C ALA A 221 -8.03 9.39 -4.77
N ARG A 222 -7.89 9.59 -6.10
CA ARG A 222 -7.34 10.84 -6.67
C ARG A 222 -8.09 12.07 -6.15
N SER A 223 -9.42 12.06 -6.23
CA SER A 223 -10.23 13.19 -5.73
C SER A 223 -10.04 13.39 -4.22
N THR A 224 -10.02 12.29 -3.45
CA THR A 224 -9.97 12.34 -1.98
C THR A 224 -8.63 12.86 -1.50
N ILE A 225 -7.50 12.27 -1.94
CA ILE A 225 -6.15 12.58 -1.44
C ILE A 225 -5.82 14.06 -1.61
N ASN A 226 -6.20 14.64 -2.75
CA ASN A 226 -5.96 16.05 -3.06
C ASN A 226 -6.70 17.01 -2.11
N THR A 227 -7.80 16.57 -1.51
CA THR A 227 -8.58 17.38 -0.56
C THR A 227 -8.21 17.15 0.90
N LEU A 228 -7.37 16.15 1.19
CA LEU A 228 -7.02 15.82 2.57
C LEU A 228 -6.21 16.97 3.22
N PRO A 229 -6.54 17.33 4.47
CA PRO A 229 -5.75 18.28 5.22
C PRO A 229 -4.39 17.67 5.53
N GLN A 230 -3.36 18.49 5.39
CA GLN A 230 -2.00 18.15 5.76
C GLN A 230 -1.89 17.97 7.29
N THR A 231 -1.14 16.96 7.74
CA THR A 231 -0.87 16.73 9.17
C THR A 231 0.60 16.94 9.54
N ALA A 232 1.52 16.82 8.58
CA ALA A 232 2.95 17.03 8.80
C ALA A 232 3.68 17.46 7.52
N VAL A 233 4.94 17.90 7.65
CA VAL A 233 5.83 18.27 6.54
C VAL A 233 7.08 17.39 6.57
N MET A 234 7.47 16.86 5.43
CA MET A 234 8.82 16.33 5.19
C MET A 234 9.63 17.37 4.41
N ASN A 235 10.42 18.16 5.14
CA ASN A 235 11.26 19.18 4.51
C ASN A 235 12.60 18.56 4.04
N VAL A 236 12.92 18.74 2.77
CA VAL A 236 14.19 18.37 2.11
C VAL A 236 14.60 19.48 1.13
N PRO A 237 14.97 20.69 1.61
CA PRO A 237 15.15 21.88 0.78
C PRO A 237 16.16 21.74 -0.37
N SER A 238 17.15 20.86 -0.19
CA SER A 238 18.19 20.55 -1.19
C SER A 238 17.69 19.65 -2.32
N GLY A 239 16.49 19.07 -2.20
CA GLY A 239 16.05 17.95 -3.02
C GLY A 239 16.69 16.62 -2.64
N VAL A 240 17.91 16.61 -2.07
CA VAL A 240 18.62 15.37 -1.73
C VAL A 240 18.56 15.07 -0.24
N GLN A 241 18.16 13.85 0.12
CA GLN A 241 18.25 13.26 1.46
C GLN A 241 19.21 12.05 1.39
N SER A 242 20.33 12.15 2.11
CA SER A 242 21.37 11.11 2.12
C SER A 242 21.75 10.62 3.52
N THR A 243 20.92 10.97 4.51
CA THR A 243 21.02 10.44 5.87
C THR A 243 19.76 9.68 6.22
N ASP A 244 19.94 8.60 6.98
CA ASP A 244 18.85 7.80 7.50
C ASP A 244 17.83 8.68 8.23
N ARG A 245 16.56 8.38 8.02
CA ARG A 245 15.44 9.16 8.55
C ARG A 245 14.36 8.23 9.06
N THR A 246 13.97 8.44 10.32
CA THR A 246 12.79 7.80 10.90
C THR A 246 11.65 8.79 10.98
N ILE A 247 10.46 8.40 10.53
CA ILE A 247 9.22 9.15 10.66
C ILE A 247 8.30 8.38 11.59
N LEU A 248 8.00 8.97 12.74
CA LEU A 248 7.05 8.42 13.71
C LEU A 248 5.65 8.98 13.40
N LEU A 249 4.71 8.09 13.13
CA LEU A 249 3.33 8.41 12.82
C LEU A 249 2.47 8.49 14.09
N ASN A 250 1.49 9.38 14.07
CA ASN A 250 0.40 9.35 15.04
C ASN A 250 -0.59 8.23 14.67
N PRO A 251 -1.40 7.72 15.62
CA PRO A 251 -2.51 6.82 15.30
C PRO A 251 -3.41 7.38 14.20
N GLY A 252 -3.88 6.51 13.30
CA GLY A 252 -4.76 6.89 12.19
C GLY A 252 -4.02 7.55 11.02
N ARG A 253 -4.69 8.50 10.37
CA ARG A 253 -4.25 9.09 9.09
C ARG A 253 -3.17 10.16 9.29
N ASN A 254 -2.04 10.01 8.61
CA ASN A 254 -1.00 11.02 8.50
C ASN A 254 -0.86 11.46 7.04
N VAL A 255 -1.00 12.75 6.75
CA VAL A 255 -0.82 13.34 5.42
C VAL A 255 0.42 14.21 5.47
N ILE A 256 1.47 13.77 4.79
CA ILE A 256 2.81 14.34 4.88
C ILE A 256 3.13 15.02 3.55
N ASP A 257 3.24 16.34 3.57
CA ASP A 257 3.63 17.10 2.39
C ASP A 257 5.14 17.18 2.31
N ILE A 258 5.68 16.83 1.14
CA ILE A 258 7.11 16.94 0.87
C ILE A 258 7.39 18.35 0.37
N VAL A 259 8.45 18.97 0.89
CA VAL A 259 8.88 20.31 0.50
C VAL A 259 10.34 20.27 0.07
N THR A 260 10.62 20.62 -1.18
CA THR A 260 11.97 20.58 -1.78
C THR A 260 12.44 21.90 -2.39
N ASN A 261 11.67 22.98 -2.25
CA ASN A 261 11.91 24.26 -2.91
C ASN A 261 12.05 24.17 -4.44
N GLY A 262 11.25 23.29 -5.07
CA GLY A 262 11.24 23.08 -6.52
C GLY A 262 12.35 22.17 -7.05
N ASN A 263 13.17 21.59 -6.17
CA ASN A 263 14.14 20.57 -6.58
C ASN A 263 13.47 19.20 -6.67
N ASP A 264 13.93 18.37 -7.60
CA ASP A 264 13.62 16.94 -7.58
C ASP A 264 14.03 16.33 -6.23
N LEU A 265 13.16 15.48 -5.67
CA LEU A 265 13.46 14.73 -4.46
C LEU A 265 14.33 13.52 -4.83
N LEU A 266 15.44 13.32 -4.15
CA LEU A 266 16.28 12.14 -4.27
C LEU A 266 16.61 11.60 -2.88
N PHE A 267 16.22 10.36 -2.63
CA PHE A 267 16.78 9.56 -1.54
C PHE A 267 18.02 8.85 -2.09
N ASP A 268 19.18 9.21 -1.57
CA ASP A 268 20.48 8.71 -2.03
C ASP A 268 21.23 8.05 -0.88
N THR A 269 21.41 6.72 -0.96
CA THR A 269 22.19 5.97 0.02
C THR A 269 21.69 6.17 1.46
N MET A 270 20.38 6.04 1.66
CA MET A 270 19.73 6.25 2.96
C MET A 270 18.65 5.21 3.28
N THR A 271 18.31 5.07 4.56
CA THR A 271 17.15 4.30 5.04
C THR A 271 16.04 5.22 5.52
N LEU A 272 14.88 5.17 4.88
CA LEU A 272 13.64 5.77 5.36
C LEU A 272 12.88 4.70 6.14
N LEU A 273 12.78 4.90 7.46
CA LEU A 273 11.96 4.08 8.33
C LEU A 273 10.67 4.82 8.65
N VAL A 274 9.52 4.30 8.24
CA VAL A 274 8.21 4.82 8.66
C VAL A 274 7.67 3.90 9.73
N ASP A 275 7.42 4.44 10.91
CA ASP A 275 6.99 3.65 12.07
C ASP A 275 5.80 4.30 12.77
N GLY A 276 4.97 3.49 13.41
CA GLY A 276 3.74 3.98 14.04
C GLY A 276 2.97 2.88 14.75
N PRO A 277 2.02 3.25 15.63
CA PRO A 277 1.17 2.30 16.33
C PRO A 277 0.20 1.58 15.37
N PRO A 278 -0.48 0.51 15.82
CA PRO A 278 -1.54 -0.14 15.06
C PRO A 278 -2.57 0.86 14.52
N GLY A 279 -2.93 0.71 13.24
CA GLY A 279 -3.85 1.61 12.54
C GLY A 279 -3.26 2.94 12.07
N ALA A 280 -2.00 3.23 12.37
CA ALA A 280 -1.31 4.36 11.75
C ALA A 280 -1.04 4.08 10.26
N TYR A 281 -1.31 5.07 9.42
CA TYR A 281 -0.98 5.04 8.00
C TYR A 281 -0.56 6.42 7.50
N ALA A 282 0.21 6.44 6.42
CA ALA A 282 0.78 7.67 5.87
C ALA A 282 0.50 7.81 4.37
N ILE A 283 0.17 9.04 3.97
CA ILE A 283 0.10 9.47 2.58
C ILE A 283 1.12 10.59 2.41
N PHE A 284 2.20 10.31 1.70
CA PHE A 284 3.21 11.26 1.31
C PHE A 284 2.80 11.91 -0.02
N ARG A 285 2.52 13.21 -0.01
CA ARG A 285 2.20 13.95 -1.23
C ARG A 285 3.47 14.56 -1.80
N VAL A 286 3.83 14.12 -3.01
CA VAL A 286 4.92 14.66 -3.80
C VAL A 286 4.42 15.90 -4.54
N PRO A 287 5.12 17.05 -4.48
CA PRO A 287 4.78 18.24 -5.25
C PRO A 287 4.60 17.95 -6.74
N ALA A 288 3.65 18.64 -7.37
CA ALA A 288 3.25 18.38 -8.76
C ALA A 288 4.33 18.79 -9.79
N ASP A 289 5.37 19.50 -9.37
CA ASP A 289 6.44 20.03 -10.20
C ASP A 289 7.77 19.27 -10.06
N ILE A 290 7.82 18.24 -9.19
CA ILE A 290 9.06 17.52 -8.91
C ILE A 290 8.98 16.04 -9.26
N LYS A 291 10.14 15.44 -9.53
CA LYS A 291 10.32 13.99 -9.60
C LYS A 291 10.77 13.47 -8.24
N MET A 292 10.43 12.22 -7.91
CA MET A 292 10.99 11.52 -6.76
C MET A 292 11.87 10.35 -7.22
N GLY A 293 13.15 10.39 -6.85
CA GLY A 293 14.13 9.34 -7.03
C GLY A 293 14.43 8.62 -5.71
N ILE A 294 14.60 7.31 -5.77
CA ILE A 294 15.08 6.47 -4.68
C ILE A 294 16.21 5.63 -5.26
N SER A 295 17.44 5.92 -4.85
CA SER A 295 18.64 5.27 -5.36
C SER A 295 19.46 4.74 -4.21
N ASN A 296 19.90 3.48 -4.31
CA ASN A 296 20.79 2.86 -3.33
C ASN A 296 20.23 2.92 -1.90
N SER A 297 18.90 2.88 -1.74
CA SER A 297 18.23 3.27 -0.50
C SER A 297 17.22 2.21 -0.04
N ASN A 298 16.91 2.24 1.26
CA ASN A 298 15.90 1.36 1.86
C ASN A 298 14.67 2.18 2.27
N LEU A 299 13.48 1.71 1.91
CA LEU A 299 12.20 2.20 2.42
C LEU A 299 11.55 1.07 3.20
N LEU A 300 11.40 1.25 4.50
CA LEU A 300 11.02 0.18 5.43
C LEU A 300 9.92 0.62 6.39
N ILE A 301 9.05 -0.31 6.75
CA ILE A 301 8.09 -0.15 7.84
C ILE A 301 8.73 -0.57 9.17
N GLY A 302 8.48 0.19 10.22
CA GLY A 302 8.98 -0.08 11.56
C GLY A 302 8.17 -1.12 12.35
N THR A 303 8.74 -1.59 13.46
CA THR A 303 8.14 -2.61 14.32
C THR A 303 7.09 -2.07 15.31
N GLY A 304 6.66 -0.81 15.18
CA GLY A 304 5.75 -0.11 16.10
C GLY A 304 4.29 -0.58 16.06
N GLY A 305 3.94 -1.47 15.11
CA GLY A 305 2.63 -2.13 15.04
C GLY A 305 1.74 -1.69 13.89
N MET A 306 2.16 -0.72 13.06
CA MET A 306 1.46 -0.39 11.83
C MET A 306 1.48 -1.55 10.81
N ASP A 307 0.43 -1.65 9.99
CA ASP A 307 0.34 -2.69 8.96
C ASP A 307 1.30 -2.40 7.80
N ILE A 308 1.85 -3.44 7.17
CA ILE A 308 2.79 -3.32 6.06
C ILE A 308 2.20 -2.61 4.83
N ASN A 309 0.88 -2.56 4.68
CA ASN A 309 0.17 -1.95 3.54
C ASN A 309 -0.29 -0.49 3.81
N SER A 310 0.40 0.21 4.71
CA SER A 310 -0.08 1.48 5.29
C SER A 310 0.62 2.73 4.78
N VAL A 311 1.55 2.63 3.82
CA VAL A 311 2.26 3.81 3.31
C VAL A 311 2.06 3.99 1.81
N LEU A 312 1.67 5.20 1.43
CA LEU A 312 1.46 5.61 0.04
C LEU A 312 2.32 6.86 -0.28
N PHE A 313 3.13 6.78 -1.33
CA PHE A 313 3.63 7.95 -2.05
C PHE A 313 2.69 8.29 -3.20
N TYR A 314 2.28 9.55 -3.27
CA TYR A 314 1.26 10.03 -4.19
C TYR A 314 1.76 11.24 -4.98
N SER A 315 1.65 11.18 -6.31
CA SER A 315 1.96 12.28 -7.22
C SER A 315 0.83 12.55 -8.21
N ILE A 316 0.64 13.82 -8.56
CA ILE A 316 -0.29 14.31 -9.58
C ILE A 316 0.41 15.14 -10.65
N ARG A 317 1.72 14.97 -10.79
CA ARG A 317 2.53 15.76 -11.72
C ARG A 317 1.93 15.70 -13.15
N PRO A 318 1.71 16.85 -13.83
CA PRO A 318 0.91 16.90 -15.05
C PRO A 318 1.76 16.76 -16.33
N ASP A 319 2.71 15.82 -16.36
CA ASP A 319 3.55 15.60 -17.53
C ASP A 319 3.77 14.11 -17.86
N ASN A 320 4.16 13.87 -19.11
CA ASN A 320 4.50 12.55 -19.65
C ASN A 320 5.98 12.22 -19.36
N SER A 321 6.36 12.23 -18.08
CA SER A 321 7.70 11.85 -17.61
C SER A 321 7.64 10.80 -16.52
N SER A 322 8.81 10.30 -16.10
CA SER A 322 8.93 9.54 -14.86
C SER A 322 8.61 10.45 -13.67
N HIS A 323 7.70 10.00 -12.80
CA HIS A 323 7.37 10.68 -11.54
C HIS A 323 8.08 10.01 -10.37
N PHE A 324 8.23 8.69 -10.46
CA PHE A 324 8.97 7.89 -9.51
C PHE A 324 10.05 7.09 -10.25
N GLU A 325 11.29 7.21 -9.78
CA GLU A 325 12.44 6.42 -10.25
C GLU A 325 13.04 5.69 -9.06
N ILE A 326 12.99 4.36 -9.09
CA ILE A 326 13.51 3.50 -8.05
C ILE A 326 14.64 2.67 -8.64
N SER A 327 15.82 2.73 -8.04
CA SER A 327 16.99 1.95 -8.44
C SER A 327 17.73 1.40 -7.23
N ASN A 328 18.21 0.17 -7.34
CA ASN A 328 19.06 -0.46 -6.34
C ASN A 328 18.51 -0.30 -4.91
N SER A 329 17.28 -0.72 -4.66
CA SER A 329 16.57 -0.35 -3.43
C SER A 329 15.80 -1.50 -2.81
N ILE A 330 15.74 -1.52 -1.47
CA ILE A 330 14.81 -2.38 -0.74
C ILE A 330 13.58 -1.55 -0.42
N ILE A 331 12.42 -2.02 -0.87
CA ILE A 331 11.14 -1.38 -0.57
C ILE A 331 10.25 -2.42 0.07
N ASN A 332 9.82 -2.18 1.30
CA ASN A 332 8.98 -3.13 2.01
C ASN A 332 7.81 -2.39 2.66
N GLY A 333 6.63 -2.48 2.05
CA GLY A 333 5.38 -1.92 2.57
C GLY A 333 5.00 -0.53 2.02
N PHE A 334 5.40 -0.23 0.79
CA PHE A 334 5.14 1.08 0.18
C PHE A 334 4.41 0.93 -1.15
N ALA A 335 3.36 1.73 -1.33
CA ALA A 335 2.71 1.93 -2.61
C ALA A 335 3.15 3.25 -3.25
N PHE A 336 3.21 3.29 -4.58
CA PHE A 336 3.54 4.47 -5.38
C PHE A 336 2.45 4.69 -6.40
N TRP A 337 1.66 5.74 -6.22
CA TRP A 337 0.57 6.09 -7.11
C TRP A 337 0.89 7.41 -7.80
N SER A 338 1.11 7.32 -9.10
CA SER A 338 1.19 8.46 -10.00
C SER A 338 -0.13 8.57 -10.76
N LEU A 339 -0.98 9.48 -10.30
CA LEU A 339 -2.31 9.72 -10.89
C LEU A 339 -2.37 11.10 -11.55
N GLY A 340 -1.28 11.47 -12.23
CA GLY A 340 -1.13 12.74 -12.94
C GLY A 340 -1.97 12.84 -14.21
N GLU A 341 -1.49 13.65 -15.16
CA GLU A 341 -2.04 13.68 -16.53
C GLU A 341 -1.45 12.56 -17.40
N GLU A 342 -1.97 12.41 -18.62
CA GLU A 342 -1.64 11.31 -19.53
C GLU A 342 -0.13 11.11 -19.71
N GLY A 343 0.31 9.87 -19.53
CA GLY A 343 1.69 9.43 -19.80
C GLY A 343 2.59 9.37 -18.58
N ALA A 344 2.05 9.61 -17.39
CA ALA A 344 2.79 9.50 -16.14
C ALA A 344 3.45 8.12 -15.97
N SER A 345 4.73 8.11 -15.62
CA SER A 345 5.57 6.90 -15.59
C SER A 345 6.15 6.61 -14.20
N ILE A 346 6.19 5.31 -13.86
CA ILE A 346 6.97 4.77 -12.75
C ILE A 346 8.04 3.84 -13.34
N VAL A 347 9.29 4.04 -12.93
CA VAL A 347 10.43 3.21 -13.33
C VAL A 347 11.05 2.58 -12.10
N VAL A 348 11.18 1.26 -12.12
CA VAL A 348 11.77 0.45 -11.05
C VAL A 348 12.86 -0.41 -11.67
N SER A 349 14.04 -0.39 -11.07
CA SER A 349 15.18 -1.17 -11.52
C SER A 349 15.92 -1.74 -10.32
N GLN A 350 16.29 -3.02 -10.37
CA GLN A 350 17.07 -3.65 -9.30
C GLN A 350 16.48 -3.40 -7.91
N ALA A 351 15.17 -3.62 -7.75
CA ALA A 351 14.49 -3.43 -6.48
C ALA A 351 14.02 -4.77 -5.88
N GLN A 352 13.92 -4.84 -4.55
CA GLN A 352 13.36 -6.02 -3.88
C GLN A 352 12.46 -5.68 -2.70
N GLY A 353 11.59 -6.62 -2.35
CA GLY A 353 10.72 -6.53 -1.18
C GLY A 353 9.25 -6.62 -1.54
N CYS A 354 8.44 -5.68 -1.05
CA CYS A 354 7.00 -5.66 -1.21
C CYS A 354 6.50 -4.24 -1.47
N ALA A 355 5.82 -4.04 -2.59
CA ALA A 355 5.38 -2.72 -3.05
C ALA A 355 4.12 -2.80 -3.91
N GLN A 356 3.57 -1.65 -4.28
CA GLN A 356 2.56 -1.52 -5.33
C GLN A 356 2.84 -0.29 -6.20
N PHE A 357 2.48 -0.38 -7.48
CA PHE A 357 2.64 0.69 -8.46
C PHE A 357 1.34 0.93 -9.23
N VAL A 358 0.92 2.19 -9.29
CA VAL A 358 -0.24 2.64 -10.07
C VAL A 358 0.19 3.84 -10.90
N ALA A 359 0.16 3.71 -12.21
CA ALA A 359 0.52 4.77 -13.15
C ALA A 359 0.01 4.45 -14.55
N ASP A 360 0.09 5.42 -15.46
CA ASP A 360 -0.20 5.14 -16.86
C ASP A 360 0.78 4.12 -17.45
N LYS A 361 2.05 4.28 -17.10
CA LYS A 361 3.16 3.45 -17.57
C LYS A 361 4.02 2.97 -16.42
N ILE A 362 4.28 1.68 -16.34
CA ILE A 362 5.10 1.07 -15.30
C ILE A 362 6.20 0.24 -15.97
N SER A 363 7.46 0.51 -15.66
CA SER A 363 8.60 -0.29 -16.11
C SER A 363 9.31 -0.88 -14.91
N ILE A 364 9.43 -2.21 -14.85
CA ILE A 364 10.09 -2.94 -13.78
C ILE A 364 11.19 -3.80 -14.40
N ASP A 365 12.44 -3.52 -14.08
CA ASP A 365 13.59 -4.26 -14.60
C ASP A 365 14.40 -4.88 -13.46
N GLY A 366 14.78 -6.14 -13.61
CA GLY A 366 15.62 -6.86 -12.66
C GLY A 366 15.14 -6.72 -11.23
N SER A 367 13.84 -6.84 -10.95
CA SER A 367 13.28 -6.65 -9.61
C SER A 367 12.52 -7.87 -9.09
N ARG A 368 12.48 -8.04 -7.77
CA ARG A 368 11.79 -9.13 -7.06
C ARG A 368 10.80 -8.59 -6.04
N LEU A 369 9.53 -8.54 -6.41
CA LEU A 369 8.55 -7.80 -5.64
C LEU A 369 7.30 -8.62 -5.35
N CYS A 370 6.89 -8.64 -4.10
CA CYS A 370 5.55 -9.02 -3.69
C CYS A 370 4.60 -7.82 -3.69
N ASN A 371 3.30 -8.09 -3.78
CA ASN A 371 2.30 -7.04 -3.70
C ASN A 371 2.08 -6.58 -2.26
N CYS A 372 2.35 -5.30 -2.02
CA CYS A 372 1.93 -4.56 -0.83
C CYS A 372 1.02 -3.39 -1.26
N GLY A 373 -0.17 -3.75 -1.74
CA GLY A 373 -1.15 -2.78 -2.20
C GLY A 373 -1.64 -1.89 -1.08
N PHE A 374 -1.71 -0.58 -1.31
CA PHE A 374 -2.14 0.37 -0.28
C PHE A 374 -3.55 -0.01 0.20
N ALA A 375 -3.62 -0.45 1.44
CA ALA A 375 -4.84 -0.94 2.06
C ALA A 375 -4.73 -0.68 3.57
N PRO A 376 -4.66 0.60 3.97
CA PRO A 376 -4.51 0.94 5.37
C PRO A 376 -5.63 0.26 6.14
N ALA A 377 -5.26 -0.54 7.14
CA ALA A 377 -6.21 -1.16 8.02
C ALA A 377 -7.02 -0.05 8.65
N ILE A 378 -8.28 0.05 8.24
CA ILE A 378 -9.19 0.99 8.87
C ILE A 378 -9.49 0.39 10.24
N VAL A 379 -8.70 0.79 11.24
CA VAL A 379 -9.13 0.60 12.62
C VAL A 379 -10.43 1.38 12.71
N ALA A 380 -11.53 0.64 12.90
CA ALA A 380 -12.82 1.24 13.16
C ALA A 380 -12.59 2.33 14.22
N ALA A 381 -13.24 3.49 14.09
CA ALA A 381 -13.13 4.50 15.13
C ALA A 381 -13.32 3.80 16.48
N PRO A 382 -12.41 3.99 17.45
CA PRO A 382 -12.43 3.23 18.69
C PRO A 382 -13.86 3.23 19.22
N VAL A 383 -14.46 2.04 19.33
CA VAL A 383 -15.84 1.93 19.78
C VAL A 383 -15.81 2.41 21.22
N ARG A 384 -16.55 3.48 21.53
CA ARG A 384 -16.63 3.96 22.92
C ARG A 384 -17.14 2.80 23.78
N GLY A 385 -16.42 2.50 24.85
CA GLY A 385 -16.68 1.34 25.71
C GLY A 385 -15.91 0.08 25.35
N ASP A 386 -15.36 -0.06 24.14
CA ASP A 386 -14.55 -1.21 23.72
C ASP A 386 -13.16 -1.13 24.38
N ALA A 387 -13.10 -1.56 25.62
CA ALA A 387 -11.93 -1.48 26.47
C ALA A 387 -10.92 -2.59 26.17
N ASN A 388 -11.30 -3.63 25.42
CA ASN A 388 -10.39 -4.69 25.01
C ASN A 388 -9.83 -4.48 23.58
N CYS A 389 -10.36 -3.50 22.85
CA CYS A 389 -10.01 -3.12 21.48
C CYS A 389 -10.16 -4.26 20.46
N ASP A 390 -11.15 -5.15 20.64
CA ASP A 390 -11.49 -6.20 19.68
C ASP A 390 -12.44 -5.72 18.56
N GLY A 391 -12.87 -4.46 18.64
CA GLY A 391 -13.77 -3.81 17.70
C GLY A 391 -15.25 -3.99 18.03
N VAL A 392 -15.59 -4.65 19.14
CA VAL A 392 -16.96 -4.97 19.53
C VAL A 392 -17.19 -4.65 21.00
N PHE A 393 -18.01 -3.63 21.28
CA PHE A 393 -18.47 -3.39 22.64
C PHE A 393 -19.41 -4.51 23.13
N ASN A 394 -19.00 -5.23 24.16
CA ASN A 394 -19.76 -6.29 24.81
C ASN A 394 -19.34 -6.48 26.29
N ASN A 395 -19.77 -7.56 26.93
CA ASN A 395 -19.46 -7.82 28.33
C ASN A 395 -17.98 -8.17 28.61
N PHE A 396 -17.21 -8.55 27.58
CA PHE A 396 -15.77 -8.77 27.68
C PHE A 396 -14.96 -7.47 27.83
N ASP A 397 -15.59 -6.29 27.71
CA ASP A 397 -14.97 -4.99 27.97
C ASP A 397 -14.99 -4.56 29.43
N ILE A 398 -15.79 -5.22 30.29
CA ILE A 398 -15.92 -4.86 31.70
C ILE A 398 -14.58 -5.04 32.44
N ASP A 399 -13.95 -6.21 32.32
CA ASP A 399 -12.69 -6.49 33.01
C ASP A 399 -11.54 -5.58 32.51
N PRO A 400 -11.38 -5.34 31.21
CA PRO A 400 -10.37 -4.41 30.69
C PRO A 400 -10.64 -2.95 31.09
N PHE A 401 -11.91 -2.52 31.14
CA PHE A 401 -12.27 -1.20 31.66
C PHE A 401 -11.88 -1.03 33.13
N ILE A 402 -12.17 -2.03 33.97
CA ILE A 402 -11.76 -2.04 35.39
C ILE A 402 -10.23 -2.05 35.50
N LEU A 403 -9.54 -2.84 34.68
CA LEU A 403 -8.08 -2.88 34.66
C LEU A 403 -7.49 -1.52 34.28
N ARG A 404 -8.08 -0.81 33.31
CA ARG A 404 -7.67 0.54 32.93
C ARG A 404 -7.80 1.52 34.09
N LEU A 405 -8.90 1.47 34.84
CA LEU A 405 -9.15 2.34 35.98
C LEU A 405 -8.22 2.06 37.17
N THR A 406 -7.98 0.77 37.45
CA THR A 406 -7.28 0.34 38.67
C THR A 406 -5.78 0.20 38.49
N ASN A 407 -5.32 -0.15 37.29
CA ASN A 407 -3.91 -0.31 36.96
C ASN A 407 -3.63 0.07 35.48
N PRO A 408 -3.51 1.38 35.18
CA PRO A 408 -3.27 1.87 33.83
C PRO A 408 -2.04 1.29 33.14
N ALA A 409 -0.99 0.96 33.92
CA ALA A 409 0.25 0.39 33.40
C ALA A 409 0.07 -1.08 32.99
N ALA A 410 -0.61 -1.90 33.81
CA ALA A 410 -0.94 -3.27 33.45
C ALA A 410 -1.92 -3.33 32.27
N TYR A 411 -2.88 -2.41 32.20
CA TYR A 411 -3.76 -2.28 31.04
C TYR A 411 -2.97 -1.99 29.76
N ALA A 412 -2.07 -0.99 29.77
CA ALA A 412 -1.28 -0.65 28.59
C ALA A 412 -0.37 -1.80 28.12
N ALA A 413 0.05 -2.68 29.04
CA ALA A 413 0.80 -3.89 28.71
C ALA A 413 -0.10 -5.01 28.14
N ALA A 414 -1.34 -5.14 28.62
CA ALA A 414 -2.28 -6.18 28.18
C ALA A 414 -2.99 -5.83 26.86
N TYR A 415 -3.26 -4.54 26.62
CA TYR A 415 -3.97 -4.02 25.46
C TYR A 415 -3.13 -2.94 24.74
N PRO A 416 -1.97 -3.33 24.17
CA PRO A 416 -1.07 -2.39 23.51
C PRO A 416 -1.76 -1.73 22.30
N GLY A 417 -1.68 -0.40 22.22
CA GLY A 417 -2.29 0.38 21.12
C GLY A 417 -3.76 0.72 21.31
N CYS A 418 -4.41 0.25 22.38
CA CYS A 418 -5.80 0.62 22.68
C CYS A 418 -5.86 2.09 23.15
N PRO A 419 -6.55 3.00 22.41
CA PRO A 419 -6.52 4.42 22.71
C PRO A 419 -7.33 4.73 23.96
N ALA A 420 -6.85 5.66 24.80
CA ALA A 420 -7.56 6.05 26.04
C ALA A 420 -9.01 6.50 25.79
N ALA A 421 -9.30 7.02 24.59
CA ALA A 421 -10.64 7.41 24.16
C ALA A 421 -11.68 6.27 24.16
N THR A 422 -11.28 4.99 24.16
CA THR A 422 -12.24 3.87 24.30
C THR A 422 -12.79 3.74 25.71
N THR A 423 -12.03 4.21 26.70
CA THR A 423 -12.34 4.07 28.14
C THR A 423 -12.69 5.40 28.81
N ASP A 424 -12.57 6.52 28.08
CA ASP A 424 -13.12 7.83 28.44
C ASP A 424 -14.55 7.93 27.89
N ILE A 425 -15.49 7.47 28.70
CA ILE A 425 -16.88 7.28 28.30
C ILE A 425 -17.66 8.58 28.40
N ASN A 426 -17.29 9.46 29.33
CA ASN A 426 -17.90 10.78 29.47
C ASN A 426 -17.32 11.82 28.49
N GLY A 427 -16.15 11.55 27.90
CA GLY A 427 -15.50 12.38 26.89
C GLY A 427 -14.79 13.61 27.46
N ASP A 428 -14.42 13.62 28.74
CA ASP A 428 -13.75 14.73 29.41
C ASP A 428 -12.22 14.73 29.25
N GLY A 429 -11.67 13.70 28.60
CA GLY A 429 -10.25 13.51 28.35
C GLY A 429 -9.52 12.76 29.47
N VAL A 430 -10.20 12.33 30.53
CA VAL A 430 -9.59 11.70 31.71
C VAL A 430 -10.34 10.43 32.11
N VAL A 431 -9.73 9.26 31.90
CA VAL A 431 -10.28 7.99 32.36
C VAL A 431 -10.22 7.88 33.89
N ASN A 432 -11.37 7.96 34.56
CA ASN A 432 -11.50 7.92 36.01
C ASN A 432 -12.87 7.37 36.48
N ASN A 433 -13.20 7.49 37.77
CA ASN A 433 -14.44 6.94 38.30
C ASN A 433 -15.72 7.58 37.73
N PHE A 434 -15.64 8.77 37.13
CA PHE A 434 -16.76 9.42 36.44
C PHE A 434 -17.13 8.74 35.11
N ASP A 435 -16.30 7.84 34.61
CA ASP A 435 -16.62 7.01 33.44
C ASP A 435 -17.45 5.78 33.77
N ILE A 436 -17.52 5.38 35.05
CA ILE A 436 -18.18 4.14 35.48
C ILE A 436 -19.68 4.19 35.21
N ASP A 437 -20.37 5.25 35.65
CA ASP A 437 -21.82 5.35 35.46
C ASP A 437 -22.21 5.42 33.97
N PRO A 438 -21.53 6.22 33.12
CA PRO A 438 -21.70 6.17 31.67
C PRO A 438 -21.39 4.80 31.06
N PHE A 439 -20.34 4.10 31.51
CA PHE A 439 -20.00 2.77 31.01
C PHE A 439 -21.09 1.74 31.33
N VAL A 440 -21.60 1.75 32.57
CA VAL A 440 -22.71 0.89 32.99
C VAL A 440 -23.96 1.19 32.17
N ASN A 441 -24.23 2.46 31.89
CA ASN A 441 -25.32 2.84 31.01
C ASN A 441 -25.13 2.21 29.62
N CYS A 442 -23.94 2.30 29.02
CA CYS A 442 -23.64 1.65 27.74
C CYS A 442 -23.89 0.14 27.77
N VAL A 443 -23.41 -0.57 28.80
CA VAL A 443 -23.59 -2.02 28.94
C VAL A 443 -25.08 -2.37 29.02
N THR A 444 -25.85 -1.60 29.78
CA THR A 444 -27.28 -1.86 29.98
C THR A 444 -28.15 -1.43 28.79
N SER A 445 -27.70 -0.47 27.97
CA SER A 445 -28.36 -0.08 26.72
C SER A 445 -27.91 -0.88 25.50
N GLY A 446 -26.90 -1.75 25.62
CA GLY A 446 -26.35 -2.53 24.52
C GLY A 446 -25.50 -1.71 23.54
N GLY A 447 -24.89 -0.61 23.99
CA GLY A 447 -24.03 0.26 23.20
C GLY A 447 -23.87 1.66 23.80
N CYS A 448 -22.72 2.30 23.54
CA CYS A 448 -22.48 3.69 23.94
C CYS A 448 -23.01 4.69 22.89
N PRO A 449 -23.68 5.79 23.31
CA PRO A 449 -24.16 6.83 22.42
C PRO A 449 -23.08 7.74 21.83
#